data_AF-A0A515A0S1-F1
#
_entry.id   AF-A0A515A0S1-F1
#
_cell.length_a   1.000
_cell.length_b   1.000
_cell.length_c   1.000
_cell.angle_alpha   90.00
_cell.angle_beta   90.00
_cell.angle_gamma   90.00
#
_symmetry.space_group_name_H-M   'P 1'
#
loop_
_entity.id
_entity.type
_entity.pdbx_description
1 polymer ?
#
loop_
_entity_poly.entity_id
_entity_poly.type
_entity_poly.pdbx_seq_one_letter_code
_entity_poly.pdbx_strand_id
1 'polypeptide(L)'
;MPDLLKTLDLRNTFVSIDAIACEQSNAELIVEKKGHYLLALKKNQGLLYEQVTQRMQQNKLQLPVDEDIDFGSGRIETRRCSVESNLSLYDDLQDWPSCQSVIMIEVSREINGLINHQTRYYLSDLVLPAAHFNSAVRHHWGIENHRAAGAVTLVSGHGLP
;
A
#
# COMPACT_ATOMS: atom_id res chain seq x y z
N MET A 1 -16.40 7.24 5.48
CA MET A 1 -15.61 6.50 4.46
C MET A 1 -16.36 5.34 3.84
N PRO A 2 -17.09 4.48 4.61
CA PRO A 2 -17.86 3.37 4.04
C PRO A 2 -18.88 3.81 2.98
N ASP A 3 -19.50 4.99 3.14
CA ASP A 3 -20.58 5.44 2.26
C ASP A 3 -20.13 5.81 0.84
N LEU A 4 -18.85 6.19 0.66
CA LEU A 4 -18.30 6.44 -0.66
C LEU A 4 -18.13 5.12 -1.42
N LEU A 5 -17.50 4.11 -0.80
CA LEU A 5 -17.29 2.80 -1.42
C LEU A 5 -18.62 2.11 -1.77
N LYS A 6 -19.67 2.31 -0.96
CA LYS A 6 -21.01 1.77 -1.23
C LYS A 6 -21.64 2.31 -2.53
N THR A 7 -21.34 3.54 -2.93
CA THR A 7 -21.98 4.18 -4.10
C THR A 7 -21.20 4.02 -5.40
N LEU A 8 -19.90 3.76 -5.34
CA LEU A 8 -19.03 3.62 -6.53
C LEU A 8 -19.20 2.27 -7.23
N ASP A 9 -19.09 2.21 -8.56
CA ASP A 9 -18.85 0.93 -9.26
C ASP A 9 -17.35 0.60 -9.16
N LEU A 10 -17.02 -0.51 -8.48
CA LEU A 10 -15.65 -0.90 -8.21
C LEU A 10 -15.19 -2.09 -9.07
N ARG A 11 -16.03 -2.56 -10.00
CA ARG A 11 -15.70 -3.72 -10.81
C ARG A 11 -14.39 -3.51 -11.56
N ASN A 12 -13.45 -4.44 -11.39
CA ASN A 12 -12.10 -4.40 -11.98
C ASN A 12 -11.35 -3.08 -11.70
N THR A 13 -11.62 -2.44 -10.56
CA THR A 13 -10.98 -1.19 -10.15
C THR A 13 -9.96 -1.48 -9.05
N PHE A 14 -8.76 -0.90 -9.17
CA PHE A 14 -7.78 -0.93 -8.09
C PHE A 14 -7.94 0.28 -7.19
N VAL A 15 -8.27 0.02 -5.94
CA VAL A 15 -8.63 1.00 -4.93
C VAL A 15 -7.51 1.07 -3.92
N SER A 16 -6.73 2.16 -3.93
CA SER A 16 -5.79 2.44 -2.85
C SER A 16 -6.43 3.36 -1.82
N ILE A 17 -6.32 2.98 -0.55
CA ILE A 17 -6.88 3.77 0.55
C ILE A 17 -5.85 4.01 1.65
N ASP A 18 -5.88 5.23 2.17
CA ASP A 18 -5.09 5.63 3.31
C ASP A 18 -5.38 4.85 4.59
N ALA A 19 -4.43 4.97 5.51
CA ALA A 19 -4.45 4.29 6.80
C ALA A 19 -5.65 4.63 7.69
N ILE A 20 -6.39 5.68 7.37
CA ILE A 20 -7.63 6.05 8.08
C ILE A 20 -8.76 5.06 7.76
N ALA A 21 -8.75 4.39 6.59
CA ALA A 21 -9.78 3.42 6.19
C ALA A 21 -9.30 1.98 6.14
N CYS A 22 -8.11 1.68 6.65
CA CYS A 22 -7.59 0.33 6.67
C CYS A 22 -8.37 -0.49 7.70
N GLU A 23 -9.49 -1.05 7.26
CA GLU A 23 -10.40 -1.87 8.05
C GLU A 23 -10.81 -3.07 7.21
N GLN A 24 -10.95 -4.24 7.84
CA GLN A 24 -11.37 -5.46 7.15
C GLN A 24 -12.71 -5.29 6.43
N SER A 25 -13.65 -4.54 7.02
CA SER A 25 -14.95 -4.22 6.41
C SER A 25 -14.85 -3.45 5.09
N ASN A 26 -13.85 -2.57 4.95
CA ASN A 26 -13.62 -1.87 3.68
C ASN A 26 -12.97 -2.80 2.65
N ALA A 27 -12.06 -3.68 3.07
CA ALA A 27 -11.50 -4.71 2.20
C ALA A 27 -12.60 -5.65 1.68
N GLU A 28 -13.49 -6.11 2.57
CA GLU A 28 -14.63 -6.97 2.25
C GLU A 28 -15.54 -6.29 1.23
N LEU A 29 -15.95 -5.05 1.48
CA LEU A 29 -16.81 -4.29 0.57
C LEU A 29 -16.19 -4.10 -0.82
N ILE A 30 -14.88 -3.88 -0.92
CA ILE A 30 -14.19 -3.73 -2.21
C ILE A 30 -14.23 -5.06 -2.98
N VAL A 31 -13.90 -6.16 -2.31
CA VAL A 31 -13.89 -7.51 -2.89
C VAL A 31 -15.30 -7.94 -3.32
N GLU A 32 -16.32 -7.71 -2.49
CA GLU A 32 -17.73 -7.98 -2.81
C GLU A 32 -18.19 -7.26 -4.08
N LYS A 33 -17.69 -6.03 -4.28
CA LYS A 33 -17.98 -5.21 -5.47
C LYS A 33 -17.07 -5.53 -6.66
N LYS A 34 -16.29 -6.62 -6.57
CA LYS A 34 -15.36 -7.10 -7.61
C LYS A 34 -14.25 -6.11 -7.93
N GLY A 35 -13.86 -5.30 -6.96
CA GLY A 35 -12.67 -4.47 -7.02
C GLY A 35 -11.49 -5.14 -6.32
N HIS A 36 -10.35 -4.47 -6.41
CA HIS A 36 -9.09 -4.86 -5.78
C HIS A 36 -8.62 -3.74 -4.87
N TYR A 37 -7.93 -4.06 -3.79
CA TYR A 37 -7.51 -3.08 -2.80
C TYR A 37 -6.00 -3.01 -2.60
N LEU A 38 -5.56 -1.84 -2.16
CA LEU A 38 -4.26 -1.58 -1.55
C LEU A 38 -4.47 -0.69 -0.32
N LEU A 39 -4.52 -1.28 0.86
CA LEU A 39 -4.89 -0.60 2.10
C LEU A 39 -3.64 -0.34 2.95
N ALA A 40 -3.39 0.93 3.29
CA ALA A 40 -2.23 1.29 4.10
C ALA A 40 -2.43 0.88 5.56
N LEU A 41 -1.55 0.05 6.11
CA LEU A 41 -1.60 -0.33 7.52
C LEU A 41 -1.31 0.86 8.44
N LYS A 42 -2.02 0.92 9.56
CA LYS A 42 -1.84 1.96 10.57
C LYS A 42 -1.15 1.40 11.80
N LYS A 43 -0.25 2.20 12.38
CA LYS A 43 0.48 1.85 13.62
C LYS A 43 -0.42 1.45 14.80
N ASN A 44 -1.67 1.89 14.83
CA ASN A 44 -2.61 1.60 15.91
C ASN A 44 -3.40 0.29 15.71
N GLN A 45 -3.10 -0.52 14.69
CA GLN A 45 -3.73 -1.82 14.45
C GLN A 45 -3.12 -2.97 15.28
N GLY A 46 -2.42 -2.64 16.36
CA GLY A 46 -1.93 -3.60 17.35
C GLY A 46 -1.01 -4.68 16.75
N LEU A 47 -1.33 -5.94 17.07
CA LEU A 47 -0.52 -7.12 16.75
C LEU A 47 -0.26 -7.29 15.26
N LEU A 48 -1.25 -7.03 14.40
CA LEU A 48 -1.08 -7.14 12.95
C LEU A 48 0.03 -6.22 12.44
N TYR A 49 0.05 -4.97 12.90
CA TYR A 49 1.07 -4.01 12.49
C TYR A 49 2.46 -4.48 12.96
N GLU A 50 2.58 -4.91 14.22
CA GLU A 50 3.84 -5.43 14.77
C GLU A 50 4.34 -6.65 13.99
N GLN A 51 3.47 -7.64 13.76
CA GLN A 51 3.77 -8.84 13.00
C GLN A 51 4.23 -8.52 11.57
N VAL A 52 3.49 -7.65 10.87
CA VAL A 52 3.83 -7.23 9.50
C VAL A 52 5.17 -6.51 9.46
N THR A 53 5.35 -5.51 10.30
CA THR A 53 6.58 -4.72 10.30
C THR A 53 7.81 -5.55 10.65
N GLN A 54 7.73 -6.40 11.66
CA GLN A 54 8.85 -7.26 12.06
C GLN A 54 9.26 -8.21 10.94
N ARG A 55 8.30 -8.92 10.33
CA ARG A 55 8.60 -9.90 9.28
C ARG A 55 9.12 -9.27 8.01
N MET A 56 8.48 -8.19 7.56
CA MET A 56 8.94 -7.46 6.38
C MET A 56 10.37 -6.95 6.58
N GLN A 57 10.70 -6.40 7.75
CA GLN A 57 12.07 -5.95 8.04
C GLN A 57 13.08 -7.09 8.11
N GLN A 58 12.70 -8.25 8.66
CA GLN A 58 13.57 -9.43 8.71
C GLN A 58 13.85 -10.01 7.32
N ASN A 59 12.86 -10.02 6.44
CA ASN A 59 12.93 -10.70 5.16
C ASN A 59 13.28 -9.80 3.97
N LYS A 60 13.30 -8.47 4.12
CA LYS A 60 13.37 -7.52 2.99
C LYS A 60 14.48 -7.73 1.97
N LEU A 61 15.61 -8.33 2.37
CA LEU A 61 16.73 -8.63 1.46
C LEU A 61 16.44 -9.80 0.50
N GLN A 62 15.44 -10.62 0.81
CA GLN A 62 15.05 -11.81 0.04
C GLN A 62 13.78 -11.55 -0.78
N LEU A 63 13.10 -10.41 -0.57
CA LEU A 63 11.85 -10.08 -1.23
C LEU A 63 12.11 -9.49 -2.63
N PRO A 64 11.22 -9.76 -3.60
CA PRO A 64 11.12 -8.97 -4.82
C PRO A 64 11.10 -7.47 -4.50
N VAL A 65 11.93 -6.71 -5.22
CA VAL A 65 12.14 -5.29 -4.97
C VAL A 65 12.09 -4.48 -6.25
N ASP A 66 11.53 -3.28 -6.14
CA ASP A 66 11.67 -2.21 -7.12
C ASP A 66 12.20 -0.95 -6.41
N GLU A 67 13.13 -0.23 -7.04
CA GLU A 67 13.70 1.00 -6.50
C GLU A 67 13.61 2.10 -7.55
N ASP A 68 13.08 3.23 -7.12
CA ASP A 68 12.94 4.45 -7.92
C ASP A 68 13.73 5.58 -7.24
N ILE A 69 14.49 6.33 -8.03
CA ILE A 69 15.24 7.49 -7.53
C ILE A 69 14.88 8.71 -8.36
N ASP A 70 14.34 9.73 -7.69
CA ASP A 70 13.90 10.98 -8.27
C ASP A 70 14.77 12.14 -7.76
N PHE A 71 15.28 12.93 -8.70
CA PHE A 71 16.14 14.08 -8.43
C PHE A 71 15.52 15.32 -9.06
N GLY A 72 15.19 16.32 -8.24
CA GLY A 72 14.60 17.56 -8.76
C GLY A 72 14.30 18.58 -7.69
N SER A 73 14.26 19.87 -8.07
CA SER A 73 13.90 20.98 -7.17
C SER A 73 14.70 21.05 -5.86
N GLY A 74 15.99 20.64 -5.88
CA GLY A 74 16.85 20.61 -4.69
C GLY A 74 16.58 19.44 -3.73
N ARG A 75 15.86 18.41 -4.19
CA ARG A 75 15.50 17.22 -3.43
C ARG A 75 16.00 15.95 -4.13
N ILE A 76 16.48 15.00 -3.34
CA ILE A 76 16.72 13.62 -3.74
C ILE A 76 15.71 12.75 -2.99
N GLU A 77 14.96 11.92 -3.72
CA GLU A 77 14.04 10.95 -3.13
C GLU A 77 14.34 9.56 -3.66
N THR A 78 14.73 8.65 -2.77
CA THR A 78 14.85 7.22 -3.07
C THR A 78 13.66 6.50 -2.48
N ARG A 79 12.97 5.71 -3.28
CA ARG A 79 11.77 4.97 -2.89
C ARG A 79 11.93 3.51 -3.28
N ARG A 80 11.92 2.64 -2.28
CA ARG A 80 12.10 1.20 -2.42
C ARG A 80 10.81 0.48 -2.03
N CYS A 81 10.31 -0.36 -2.92
CA CYS A 81 9.13 -1.19 -2.72
C CYS A 81 9.54 -2.65 -2.62
N SER A 82 9.21 -3.30 -1.50
CA SER A 82 9.37 -4.75 -1.29
C SER A 82 8.02 -5.42 -1.16
N VAL A 83 7.85 -6.60 -1.76
CA VAL A 83 6.58 -7.34 -1.77
C VAL A 83 6.78 -8.73 -1.21
N GLU A 84 5.96 -9.13 -0.26
CA GLU A 84 5.84 -10.51 0.22
C GLU A 84 4.49 -11.07 -0.21
N SER A 85 4.51 -12.23 -0.88
CA SER A 85 3.31 -12.96 -1.33
C SER A 85 3.15 -14.33 -0.67
N ASN A 86 4.17 -14.81 0.04
CA ASN A 86 4.08 -15.97 0.92
C ASN A 86 3.59 -15.53 2.30
N LEU A 87 2.26 -15.54 2.46
CA LEU A 87 1.62 -15.12 3.69
C LEU A 87 1.47 -16.22 4.74
N SER A 88 2.03 -17.42 4.51
CA SER A 88 1.86 -18.59 5.40
C SER A 88 2.30 -18.38 6.84
N LEU A 89 3.15 -17.38 7.09
CA LEU A 89 3.60 -17.06 8.43
C LEU A 89 2.65 -16.05 9.11
N TYR A 90 1.83 -15.30 8.39
CA TYR A 90 0.99 -14.21 8.91
C TYR A 90 -0.35 -14.69 9.44
N ASP A 91 -0.35 -15.16 10.69
CA ASP A 91 -1.57 -15.58 11.40
C ASP A 91 -2.66 -14.51 11.38
N ASP A 92 -2.30 -13.24 11.62
CA ASP A 92 -3.26 -12.13 11.72
C ASP A 92 -3.83 -11.70 10.34
N LEU A 93 -3.29 -12.22 9.23
CA LEU A 93 -3.79 -11.96 7.87
C LEU A 93 -4.86 -12.95 7.41
N GLN A 94 -5.09 -14.03 8.15
CA GLN A 94 -6.10 -15.03 7.77
C GLN A 94 -7.52 -14.46 7.73
N ASP A 95 -7.80 -13.47 8.59
CA ASP A 95 -9.10 -12.79 8.67
C ASP A 95 -9.23 -11.64 7.64
N TRP A 96 -8.19 -11.36 6.85
CA TRP A 96 -8.24 -10.29 5.85
C TRP A 96 -8.83 -10.79 4.52
N PRO A 97 -9.93 -10.19 4.03
CA PRO A 97 -10.61 -10.66 2.83
C PRO A 97 -9.69 -10.79 1.62
N SER A 98 -9.49 -12.02 1.16
CA SER A 98 -8.69 -12.36 -0.02
C SER A 98 -7.27 -11.77 -0.04
N CYS A 99 -6.67 -11.46 1.11
CA CYS A 99 -5.33 -10.87 1.16
C CYS A 99 -4.28 -11.83 0.57
N GLN A 100 -3.50 -11.36 -0.39
CA GLN A 100 -2.49 -12.16 -1.10
C GLN A 100 -1.08 -11.56 -1.05
N SER A 101 -0.93 -10.28 -0.69
CA SER A 101 0.39 -9.70 -0.52
C SER A 101 0.47 -8.61 0.56
N VAL A 102 1.67 -8.49 1.10
CA VAL A 102 2.09 -7.41 1.99
C VAL A 102 3.16 -6.59 1.28
N ILE A 103 2.98 -5.28 1.25
CA ILE A 103 3.88 -4.35 0.58
C ILE A 103 4.56 -3.47 1.62
N MET A 104 5.87 -3.30 1.51
CA MET A 104 6.65 -2.35 2.29
C MET A 104 7.23 -1.29 1.36
N ILE A 105 6.96 -0.03 1.67
CA ILE A 105 7.52 1.14 0.99
C ILE A 105 8.48 1.84 1.95
N GLU A 106 9.77 1.82 1.63
CA GLU A 106 10.81 2.59 2.31
C GLU A 106 11.12 3.84 1.46
N VAL A 107 11.10 5.03 2.07
CA VAL A 107 11.40 6.30 1.40
C VAL A 107 12.50 7.01 2.17
N SER A 108 13.55 7.38 1.46
CA SER A 108 14.58 8.31 1.91
C SER A 108 14.43 9.61 1.13
N ARG A 109 14.34 10.74 1.84
CA ARG A 109 14.25 12.06 1.21
C ARG A 109 15.33 12.96 1.76
N GLU A 110 16.19 13.45 0.88
CA GLU A 110 17.23 14.42 1.18
C GLU A 110 16.84 15.80 0.65
N ILE A 111 16.85 16.81 1.52
CA ILE A 111 16.68 18.22 1.17
C ILE A 111 17.73 19.02 1.93
N ASN A 112 18.56 19.79 1.22
CA ASN A 112 19.63 20.60 1.83
C ASN A 112 20.55 19.79 2.77
N GLY A 113 20.87 18.54 2.39
CA GLY A 113 21.69 17.62 3.20
C GLY A 113 20.99 16.98 4.40
N LEU A 114 19.70 17.28 4.64
CA LEU A 114 18.91 16.65 5.69
C LEU A 114 18.16 15.45 5.13
N ILE A 115 18.48 14.25 5.64
CA ILE A 115 17.85 12.99 5.23
C ILE A 115 16.72 12.64 6.20
N ASN A 116 15.53 12.40 5.65
CA ASN A 116 14.38 11.87 6.38
C ASN A 116 14.00 10.49 5.83
N HIS A 117 13.74 9.56 6.74
CA HIS A 117 13.29 8.22 6.40
C HIS A 117 11.83 8.00 6.80
N GLN A 118 11.08 7.35 5.92
CA GLN A 118 9.71 6.91 6.19
C GLN A 118 9.53 5.49 5.69
N THR A 119 8.83 4.67 6.48
CA THR A 119 8.40 3.33 6.05
C THR A 119 6.90 3.22 6.19
N ARG A 120 6.23 2.73 5.15
CA ARG A 120 4.79 2.43 5.15
C ARG A 120 4.57 0.99 4.72
N TYR A 121 3.49 0.39 5.23
CA TYR A 121 3.11 -0.98 4.94
C TYR A 121 1.70 -1.01 4.38
N TYR A 122 1.42 -1.93 3.48
CA TYR A 122 0.11 -2.07 2.84
C TYR A 122 -0.28 -3.54 2.72
N LEU A 123 -1.59 -3.79 2.69
CA LEU A 123 -2.18 -5.07 2.36
C LEU A 123 -2.86 -4.99 0.99
N SER A 124 -2.79 -6.07 0.22
CA SER A 124 -3.48 -6.18 -1.07
C SER A 124 -4.04 -7.58 -1.30
N ASP A 125 -5.18 -7.65 -1.99
CA ASP A 125 -5.74 -8.90 -2.52
C ASP A 125 -5.10 -9.34 -3.84
N LEU A 126 -4.15 -8.56 -4.37
CA LEU A 126 -3.43 -8.89 -5.60
C LEU A 126 -2.00 -9.37 -5.33
N VAL A 127 -1.48 -10.15 -6.27
CA VAL A 127 -0.06 -10.46 -6.40
C VAL A 127 0.46 -9.77 -7.65
N LEU A 128 1.19 -8.66 -7.47
CA LEU A 128 1.77 -7.88 -8.56
C LEU A 128 3.28 -7.69 -8.35
N PRO A 129 4.05 -7.43 -9.44
CA PRO A 129 5.45 -7.03 -9.32
C PRO A 129 5.61 -5.77 -8.46
N ALA A 130 6.72 -5.68 -7.73
CA ALA A 130 7.03 -4.52 -6.87
C ALA A 130 6.90 -3.18 -7.61
N ALA A 131 7.30 -3.09 -8.88
CA ALA A 131 7.17 -1.89 -9.69
C ALA A 131 5.72 -1.39 -9.85
N HIS A 132 4.74 -2.29 -9.95
CA HIS A 132 3.33 -1.91 -10.06
C HIS A 132 2.83 -1.28 -8.76
N PHE A 133 3.12 -1.90 -7.61
CA PHE A 133 2.78 -1.34 -6.31
C PHE A 133 3.53 -0.03 -6.03
N ASN A 134 4.81 0.05 -6.43
CA ASN A 134 5.62 1.24 -6.25
C ASN A 134 5.00 2.44 -6.99
N SER A 135 4.63 2.25 -8.26
CA SER A 135 3.94 3.23 -9.10
C SER A 135 2.57 3.61 -8.53
N ALA A 136 1.76 2.63 -8.13
CA ALA A 136 0.41 2.90 -7.63
C ALA A 136 0.41 3.74 -6.35
N VAL A 137 1.27 3.39 -5.38
CA VAL A 137 1.39 4.18 -4.15
C VAL A 137 1.98 5.56 -4.42
N ARG A 138 2.90 5.70 -5.37
CA ARG A 138 3.42 7.01 -5.79
C ARG A 138 2.32 7.91 -6.36
N HIS A 139 1.46 7.37 -7.23
CA HIS A 139 0.30 8.08 -7.76
C HIS A 139 -0.70 8.48 -6.66
N HIS A 140 -1.00 7.55 -5.74
CA HIS A 140 -1.88 7.79 -4.60
C HIS A 140 -1.38 8.96 -3.74
N TRP A 141 -0.08 9.00 -3.40
CA TRP A 141 0.52 10.11 -2.66
C TRP A 141 0.54 11.44 -3.43
N GLY A 142 0.71 11.39 -4.76
CA GLY A 142 0.62 12.59 -5.59
C GLY A 142 -0.73 13.28 -5.46
N ILE A 143 -1.81 12.50 -5.34
CA ILE A 143 -3.18 13.00 -5.15
C ILE A 143 -3.40 13.47 -3.70
N GLU A 144 -2.87 12.75 -2.70
CA GLU A 144 -2.91 13.16 -1.28
C GLU A 144 -2.17 14.48 -1.02
N ASN A 145 -1.02 14.75 -1.63
CA ASN A 145 -0.32 16.02 -1.45
C ASN A 145 -1.15 17.24 -1.94
N HIS A 146 -2.27 17.01 -2.62
CA HIS A 146 -3.22 18.02 -3.08
C HIS A 146 -4.58 17.95 -2.36
N ARG A 147 -4.81 17.01 -1.43
CA ARG A 147 -6.09 16.81 -0.71
C ARG A 147 -5.87 16.46 0.76
N ALA A 148 -6.68 16.99 1.67
CA ALA A 148 -6.57 16.70 3.11
C ALA A 148 -6.71 15.19 3.44
N ALA A 149 -6.14 14.76 4.56
CA ALA A 149 -6.02 13.36 4.98
C ALA A 149 -7.31 12.53 4.87
N GLY A 150 -7.21 11.30 4.33
CA GLY A 150 -8.34 10.39 4.10
C GLY A 150 -8.66 10.16 2.63
N ALA A 151 -7.64 10.16 1.76
CA ALA A 151 -7.83 10.02 0.33
C ALA A 151 -8.16 8.57 -0.05
N VAL A 152 -9.12 8.43 -0.95
CA VAL A 152 -9.35 7.21 -1.72
C VAL A 152 -8.91 7.53 -3.14
N THR A 153 -7.95 6.79 -3.66
CA THR A 153 -7.56 6.87 -5.07
C THR A 153 -8.12 5.64 -5.78
N LEU A 154 -8.87 5.90 -6.84
CA LEU A 154 -9.34 4.86 -7.75
C LEU A 154 -8.45 4.89 -8.97
N VAL A 155 -7.79 3.78 -9.25
CA VAL A 155 -7.10 3.54 -10.52
C VAL A 155 -7.99 2.61 -11.32
N SER A 156 -8.60 3.13 -12.40
CA SER A 156 -9.38 2.32 -13.33
C SER A 156 -8.46 1.30 -14.02
N GLY A 157 -8.84 0.02 -13.95
CA GLY A 157 -8.00 -1.12 -14.32
C GLY A 157 -7.77 -1.32 -15.81
N HIS A 158 -7.16 -0.37 -16.50
CA HIS A 158 -6.46 -0.71 -17.75
C HIS A 158 -5.11 -1.33 -17.40
N GLY A 159 -5.06 -2.67 -17.34
CA GLY A 159 -3.82 -3.44 -17.13
C GLY A 159 -3.68 -4.15 -15.78
N LEU A 160 -4.74 -4.22 -14.97
CA LEU A 160 -4.82 -5.22 -13.90
C LEU A 160 -5.20 -6.57 -14.52
N PRO A 161 -4.66 -7.70 -14.04
CA PRO A 161 -5.02 -9.03 -14.52
C PRO A 161 -6.51 -9.34 -14.35
#